data_AF-A0A956P016-F1
#
_entry.id   AF-A0A956P016-F1
#
_cell.length_a   1.000
_cell.length_b   1.000
_cell.length_c   1.000
_cell.angle_alpha   90.00
_cell.angle_beta   90.00
_cell.angle_gamma   90.00
#
_symmetry.space_group_name_H-M   'P 1'
#
loop_
_entity.id
_entity.type
_entity.pdbx_description
1 polymer ?
#
loop_
_entity_poly.entity_id
_entity_poly.type
_entity_poly.pdbx_seq_one_letter_code
_entity_poly.pdbx_strand_id
1 'polypeptide(L)'
;LDDRSMQRLLRDVPGRDLALALKAASEPLKARVFKNMSERAVETLREEMEMLGAVKVKDVQGAHAEILALARGLQEAGEITIDRGTDDDTIA
;
A
#
# COMPACT_ATOMS: atom_id res chain seq x y z
N LEU A 1 6.51 3.08 9.61
CA LEU A 1 6.75 4.09 8.55
C LEU A 1 6.32 5.46 9.06
N ASP A 2 6.98 6.52 8.62
CA ASP A 2 6.50 7.91 8.71
C ASP A 2 5.79 8.31 7.40
N ASP A 3 5.14 9.48 7.40
CA ASP A 3 4.37 9.97 6.24
C ASP A 3 5.27 10.18 4.99
N ARG A 4 6.52 10.63 5.19
CA ARG A 4 7.47 10.82 4.08
C ARG A 4 7.86 9.50 3.42
N SER A 5 8.16 8.48 4.21
CA SER A 5 8.46 7.13 3.69
C SER A 5 7.25 6.53 2.97
N MET A 6 6.04 6.78 3.47
CA MET A 6 4.81 6.32 2.82
C MET A 6 4.61 6.98 1.46
N GLN A 7 4.73 8.31 1.36
CA GLN A 7 4.64 9.03 0.08
C GLN A 7 5.69 8.56 -0.93
N ARG A 8 6.92 8.26 -0.45
CA ARG A 8 8.00 7.78 -1.30
C ARG A 8 7.69 6.38 -1.86
N LEU A 9 7.20 5.47 -1.01
CA LEU A 9 6.79 4.13 -1.41
C LEU A 9 5.65 4.19 -2.43
N LEU A 10 4.57 4.94 -2.11
CA LEU A 10 3.37 5.03 -2.96
C LEU A 10 3.65 5.55 -4.37
N ARG A 11 4.76 6.27 -4.58
CA ARG A 11 5.17 6.75 -5.90
C ARG A 11 5.60 5.63 -6.85
N ASP A 12 6.18 4.56 -6.31
CA ASP A 12 6.75 3.46 -7.09
C ASP A 12 5.82 2.24 -7.12
N VAL A 13 4.75 2.24 -6.31
CA VAL A 13 3.75 1.16 -6.33
C VAL A 13 2.83 1.33 -7.54
N PRO A 14 2.66 0.30 -8.39
CA PRO A 14 1.68 0.33 -9.47
C PRO A 14 0.25 0.51 -8.95
N GLY A 15 -0.54 1.38 -9.59
CA GLY A 15 -1.90 1.71 -9.12
C GLY A 15 -2.82 0.49 -8.99
N ARG A 16 -2.72 -0.47 -9.91
CA ARG A 16 -3.48 -1.72 -9.86
C ARG A 16 -3.11 -2.60 -8.66
N ASP A 17 -1.82 -2.71 -8.36
CA ASP A 17 -1.34 -3.50 -7.22
C ASP A 17 -1.70 -2.83 -5.90
N LEU A 18 -1.63 -1.50 -5.84
CA LEU A 18 -2.12 -0.73 -4.71
C LEU A 18 -3.62 -0.93 -4.50
N ALA A 19 -4.42 -0.86 -5.57
CA ALA A 19 -5.87 -1.07 -5.51
C ALA A 19 -6.19 -2.47 -4.97
N LEU A 20 -5.52 -3.49 -5.51
CA LEU A 20 -5.68 -4.89 -5.10
C LEU A 20 -5.28 -5.10 -3.63
N ALA A 21 -4.14 -4.56 -3.21
CA ALA A 21 -3.64 -4.61 -1.84
C ALA A 21 -4.62 -3.96 -0.84
N LEU A 22 -5.22 -2.83 -1.22
CA LEU A 22 -6.14 -2.09 -0.36
C LEU A 22 -7.51 -2.74 -0.23
N LYS A 23 -7.95 -3.62 -1.16
CA LYS A 23 -9.25 -4.29 -1.03
C LYS A 23 -9.38 -5.14 0.24
N ALA A 24 -8.29 -5.74 0.69
CA ALA A 24 -8.24 -6.54 1.92
C ALA A 24 -7.53 -5.82 3.09
N ALA A 25 -7.17 -4.55 2.93
CA ALA A 25 -6.52 -3.77 3.98
C ALA A 25 -7.53 -3.35 5.06
N SER A 26 -7.04 -3.17 6.29
CA SER A 26 -7.80 -2.59 7.39
C SER A 26 -8.15 -1.13 7.08
N GLU A 27 -9.29 -0.65 7.61
CA GLU A 27 -9.70 0.76 7.44
C GLU A 27 -8.66 1.77 7.95
N PRO A 28 -7.99 1.55 9.10
CA PRO A 28 -6.89 2.42 9.54
C PRO A 28 -5.74 2.50 8.52
N LEU A 29 -5.37 1.37 7.91
CA LEU A 29 -4.31 1.33 6.90
C LEU A 29 -4.72 2.07 5.61
N LYS A 30 -5.96 1.85 5.14
CA LYS A 30 -6.51 2.59 3.99
C LYS A 30 -6.49 4.09 4.23
N ALA A 31 -7.00 4.54 5.39
CA ALA A 31 -7.03 5.96 5.75
C ALA A 31 -5.62 6.56 5.74
N ARG A 32 -4.64 5.81 6.24
CA ARG A 32 -3.24 6.24 6.26
C ARG A 32 -2.64 6.38 4.87
N VAL A 33 -2.93 5.44 3.96
CA VAL A 33 -2.51 5.51 2.56
C VAL A 33 -3.16 6.70 1.86
N PHE A 34 -4.48 6.87 1.98
CA PHE A 34 -5.20 7.97 1.35
C PHE A 34 -4.75 9.35 1.85
N LYS A 35 -4.43 9.48 3.15
CA LYS A 35 -3.85 10.71 3.71
C LYS A 35 -2.55 11.14 3.01
N ASN A 36 -1.80 10.18 2.48
CA ASN A 36 -0.51 10.40 1.83
C ASN A 36 -0.60 10.48 0.30
N MET A 37 -1.81 10.61 -0.25
CA MET A 37 -2.08 10.77 -1.68
C MET A 37 -2.78 12.10 -1.95
N SER A 38 -2.71 12.59 -3.19
CA SER A 38 -3.55 13.72 -3.62
C SER A 38 -5.00 13.26 -3.80
N GLU A 39 -5.96 14.18 -3.65
CA GLU A 39 -7.40 13.88 -3.80
C GLU A 39 -7.71 13.17 -5.12
N ARG A 40 -7.16 13.67 -6.24
CA ARG A 40 -7.29 13.04 -7.56
C ARG A 40 -6.74 11.60 -7.59
N ALA A 41 -5.60 11.35 -6.95
CA ALA A 41 -5.02 10.01 -6.94
C ALA A 41 -5.86 9.04 -6.08
N VAL A 42 -6.48 9.53 -5.01
CA VAL A 42 -7.43 8.76 -4.20
C VAL A 42 -8.68 8.43 -5.01
N GLU A 43 -9.24 9.38 -5.76
CA GLU A 43 -10.39 9.16 -6.65
C GLU A 43 -10.09 8.07 -7.69
N THR A 44 -8.99 8.22 -8.44
CA THR A 44 -8.57 7.20 -9.44
C THR A 44 -8.34 5.83 -8.81
N LEU A 45 -7.76 5.79 -7.60
CA LEU A 45 -7.53 4.53 -6.89
C LEU A 45 -8.83 3.86 -6.46
N ARG A 46 -9.83 4.63 -6.01
CA ARG A 46 -11.16 4.10 -5.66
C ARG A 46 -11.87 3.54 -6.89
N GLU A 47 -11.81 4.24 -8.02
CA GLU A 47 -12.35 3.75 -9.30
C GLU A 47 -11.68 2.43 -9.70
N GLU A 48 -10.35 2.34 -9.61
CA GLU A 48 -9.62 1.09 -9.88
C GLU A 48 -10.06 -0.05 -8.94
N MET A 49 -10.24 0.22 -7.65
CA MET A 49 -10.73 -0.77 -6.67
C MET A 49 -12.15 -1.26 -6.98
N GLU A 50 -13.01 -0.40 -7.50
CA GLU A 50 -14.36 -0.74 -7.97
C GLU A 50 -14.30 -1.60 -9.24
N MET A 51 -13.47 -1.20 -10.22
CA MET A 51 -13.27 -1.95 -11.47
C MET A 51 -12.73 -3.37 -11.23
N LEU A 52 -11.87 -3.56 -10.23
CA LEU A 52 -11.34 -4.87 -9.87
C LEU A 52 -12.42 -5.86 -9.39
N GLY A 53 -13.57 -5.38 -8.88
CA GLY A 53 -14.66 -6.26 -8.44
C GLY A 53 -14.23 -7.25 -7.35
N ALA A 54 -14.74 -8.48 -7.38
CA ALA A 54 -14.31 -9.53 -6.44
C ALA A 54 -12.89 -10.02 -6.80
N VAL A 55 -11.98 -10.00 -5.83
CA VAL A 55 -10.57 -10.37 -6.02
C VAL A 55 -10.23 -11.65 -5.26
N LYS A 56 -9.28 -12.44 -5.76
CA LYS A 56 -8.83 -13.66 -5.08
C LYS A 56 -7.80 -13.30 -4.02
N VAL A 57 -7.85 -13.98 -2.88
CA VAL A 57 -6.88 -13.81 -1.77
C VAL A 57 -5.44 -13.99 -2.24
N LYS A 58 -5.18 -14.94 -3.15
CA LYS A 58 -3.86 -15.17 -3.74
C LYS A 58 -3.31 -13.94 -4.46
N ASP A 59 -4.16 -13.22 -5.20
CA ASP A 59 -3.75 -12.05 -5.97
C ASP A 59 -3.40 -10.90 -5.01
N VAL A 60 -4.19 -10.74 -3.94
CA VAL A 60 -3.93 -9.76 -2.87
C VAL A 60 -2.58 -10.04 -2.19
N GLN A 61 -2.31 -11.30 -1.82
CA GLN A 61 -1.04 -11.69 -1.22
C GLN A 61 0.14 -11.43 -2.16
N GLY A 62 -0.05 -11.63 -3.47
CA GLY A 62 0.93 -11.28 -4.49
C GLY A 62 1.23 -9.78 -4.48
N ALA A 63 0.20 -8.93 -4.54
CA ALA A 63 0.38 -7.48 -4.48
C ALA A 63 1.05 -7.01 -3.18
N HIS A 64 0.70 -7.60 -2.03
CA HIS A 64 1.38 -7.31 -0.76
C HIS A 64 2.86 -7.69 -0.81
N ALA A 65 3.21 -8.85 -1.38
CA ALA A 65 4.58 -9.29 -1.51
C ALA A 65 5.41 -8.35 -2.41
N GLU A 66 4.86 -7.90 -3.54
CA GLU A 66 5.51 -6.93 -4.43
C GLU A 66 5.72 -5.58 -3.74
N ILE A 67 4.71 -5.06 -3.03
CA ILE A 67 4.82 -3.80 -2.27
C ILE A 67 5.90 -3.92 -1.18
N LEU A 68 5.97 -5.05 -0.48
CA LEU A 68 7.01 -5.30 0.52
C LEU A 68 8.40 -5.44 -0.09
N ALA A 69 8.52 -6.07 -1.27
CA ALA A 69 9.78 -6.16 -1.99
C ALA A 69 10.29 -4.77 -2.40
N LEU A 70 9.40 -3.93 -2.95
CA LEU A 70 9.69 -2.55 -3.28
C LEU A 70 10.11 -1.75 -2.03
N ALA A 71 9.37 -1.87 -0.93
CA ALA A 71 9.69 -1.19 0.32
C ALA A 71 11.07 -1.61 0.87
N ARG A 72 11.44 -2.89 0.79
CA ARG A 72 12.79 -3.35 1.16
C ARG A 72 13.87 -2.73 0.27
N GLY A 73 13.66 -2.71 -1.05
CA GLY A 73 14.61 -2.08 -1.98
C GLY A 73 14.82 -0.59 -1.69
N LEU A 74 13.74 0.14 -1.42
CA LEU A 74 13.81 1.56 -1.04
C LEU A 74 14.48 1.76 0.33
N GLN A 75 14.30 0.85 1.27
CA GLN A 75 14.98 0.89 2.57
C GLN A 75 16.48 0.64 2.41
N GLU A 76 16.88 -0.34 1.60
CA GLU A 76 18.29 -0.65 1.30
C GLU A 76 18.98 0.51 0.58
N ALA A 77 18.24 1.25 -0.27
CA ALA A 77 18.70 2.48 -0.90
C ALA A 77 18.75 3.69 0.06
N GLY A 78 18.24 3.55 1.30
CA GLY A 78 18.17 4.64 2.28
C GLY A 78 17.11 5.70 1.96
N GLU A 79 16.17 5.41 1.05
CA GLU A 79 15.12 6.33 0.62
C GLU A 79 13.90 6.33 1.54
N ILE A 80 13.66 5.22 2.24
CA ILE A 80 12.60 5.11 3.25
C ILE A 80 13.12 4.49 4.54
N THR A 81 12.50 4.88 5.65
CA THR A 81 12.75 4.29 6.96
C THR A 81 11.54 3.46 7.37
N ILE A 82 11.72 2.15 7.45
CA ILE A 82 10.74 1.22 7.99
C ILE A 82 11.12 0.97 9.44
N ASP A 83 10.54 1.75 10.33
CA ASP A 83 10.62 1.43 11.74
C ASP A 83 9.80 0.16 11.99
N ARG A 84 10.45 -0.90 12.50
CA ARG A 84 9.75 -2.09 12.99
C ARG A 84 9.18 -1.76 14.37
N GLY A 85 8.31 -0.75 14.41
CA GLY A 85 7.50 -0.46 15.57
C GLY A 85 6.57 -1.64 15.81
N THR A 86 6.47 -2.04 17.07
CA THR A 86 5.69 -3.14 17.64
C THR A 86 4.17 -2.95 17.51
N ASP A 87 3.69 -2.46 16.37
CA ASP A 87 2.27 -2.48 16.04
C ASP A 87 2.03 -3.67 15.09
N ASP A 88 1.86 -4.78 15.79
CA ASP A 88 1.18 -6.00 15.43
C ASP A 88 -0.13 -5.71 14.66
N ASP A 89 -0.04 -5.46 13.36
CA ASP A 89 -1.11 -5.81 12.42
C ASP A 89 -0.78 -7.21 11.89
N THR A 90 -0.72 -8.19 12.81
CA THR A 90 -0.84 -9.60 12.46
C THR A 90 -2.18 -9.79 11.79
N ILE A 91 -2.12 -10.04 10.48
CA ILE A 91 -3.22 -10.67 9.75
C ILE A 91 -3.42 -12.04 10.39
N ALA A 92 -4.44 -12.15 11.24
CA ALA A 92 -5.04 -13.40 11.72
C ALA A 92 -6.22 -13.77 10.82
#